data_AF-A0A7S4L2J6-F1
#
_entry.id   AF-A0A7S4L2J6-F1
#
_cell.length_a   1.000
_cell.length_b   1.000
_cell.length_c   1.000
_cell.angle_alpha   90.00
_cell.angle_beta   90.00
_cell.angle_gamma   90.00
#
_symmetry.space_group_name_H-M   'P 1'
#
loop_
_entity.id
_entity.type
_entity.pdbx_description
1 polymer ?
#
loop_
_entity_poly.entity_id
_entity_poly.type
_entity_poly.pdbx_seq_one_letter_code
_entity_poly.pdbx_strand_id
1 'polypeptide(L)'
;RHIKLSIKDFEAKVKVTQPSKEETEKLLSALKRVRKPQKHAKIKMSSMVARKAIEVRISGSGVDVETIEKSCAKFQALVRGYLARKRYRQIIRNAAYRERVVKELLSTEETYVNDLSAAIDVFMIPLSKRGKKDISPSIFSTMPQIRDKNAALLSEIRDRVDHW
;
A
#
# COMPACT_ATOMS: atom_id res chain seq x y z
N ARG A 1 54.28 6.73 46.53
CA ARG A 1 53.38 6.23 47.61
C ARG A 1 52.11 5.71 46.94
N HIS A 2 52.03 4.40 46.67
CA HIS A 2 50.90 3.78 45.99
C HIS A 2 49.82 3.41 47.01
N ILE A 3 48.64 4.03 46.89
CA ILE A 3 47.46 3.65 47.67
C ILE A 3 46.85 2.43 46.96
N LYS A 4 47.17 1.23 47.44
CA LYS A 4 46.46 0.01 47.08
C LYS A 4 45.09 0.05 47.76
N LEU A 5 44.07 0.57 47.08
CA LEU A 5 42.68 0.40 47.50
C LEU A 5 42.31 -1.08 47.30
N SER A 6 42.21 -1.80 48.42
CA SER A 6 41.80 -3.20 48.45
C SER A 6 40.34 -3.31 48.04
N ILE A 7 40.00 -4.21 47.10
CA ILE A 7 38.62 -4.49 46.68
C ILE A 7 37.74 -4.89 47.89
N LYS A 8 38.34 -5.44 48.95
CA LYS A 8 37.66 -5.76 50.21
C LYS A 8 37.08 -4.52 50.92
N ASP A 9 37.65 -3.33 50.70
CA ASP A 9 37.15 -2.08 51.29
C ASP A 9 35.91 -1.54 50.57
N PHE A 10 35.65 -1.99 49.33
CA PHE A 10 34.49 -1.60 48.54
C PHE A 10 33.25 -2.46 48.89
N GLU A 11 33.44 -3.74 49.18
CA GLU A 11 32.37 -4.66 49.56
C GLU A 11 31.77 -4.35 50.95
N ALA A 12 32.54 -3.71 51.84
CA ALA A 12 32.09 -3.38 53.20
C ALA A 12 31.06 -2.23 53.26
N LYS A 13 30.91 -1.41 52.21
CA LYS A 13 30.05 -0.20 52.24
C LYS A 13 28.75 -0.29 51.44
N VAL A 14 28.57 -1.30 50.61
CA VAL A 14 27.29 -1.49 49.89
C VAL A 14 26.53 -2.62 50.54
N LYS A 15 25.88 -2.33 51.67
CA LYS A 15 24.78 -3.18 52.15
C LYS A 15 23.69 -3.12 51.09
N VAL A 16 23.64 -4.12 50.21
CA VAL A 16 22.51 -4.34 49.31
C VAL A 16 21.36 -4.80 50.20
N THR A 17 20.65 -3.83 50.77
CA THR A 17 19.43 -4.09 51.51
C THR A 17 18.44 -4.64 50.51
N GLN A 18 18.07 -5.92 50.66
CA GLN A 18 17.01 -6.47 49.82
C GLN A 18 15.75 -5.63 50.06
N PRO A 19 15.10 -5.15 48.98
CA PRO A 19 13.91 -4.33 49.11
C PRO A 19 12.84 -5.06 49.91
N SER A 20 12.11 -4.32 50.72
CA SER A 20 10.98 -4.84 51.50
C SER A 20 9.97 -5.52 50.56
N LYS A 21 9.25 -6.54 51.05
CA LYS A 21 8.17 -7.21 50.26
C LYS A 21 7.19 -6.17 49.68
N GLU A 22 6.89 -5.13 50.43
CA GLU A 22 6.02 -4.04 49.99
C GLU A 22 6.61 -3.21 48.84
N GLU A 23 7.93 -2.95 48.88
CA GLU A 23 8.63 -2.26 47.80
C GLU A 23 8.68 -3.11 46.53
N THR A 24 8.86 -4.43 46.69
CA THR A 24 8.82 -5.35 45.54
C THR A 24 7.43 -5.41 44.90
N GLU A 25 6.36 -5.39 45.69
CA GLU A 25 4.99 -5.33 45.17
C GLU A 25 4.68 -3.98 44.51
N LYS A 26 5.21 -2.88 45.06
CA LYS A 26 5.09 -1.55 44.46
C LYS A 26 5.83 -1.45 43.13
N LEU A 27 7.03 -2.04 43.03
CA LEU A 27 7.79 -2.12 41.78
C LEU A 27 7.12 -3.05 40.76
N LEU A 28 6.59 -4.20 41.20
CA LEU A 28 5.84 -5.13 40.33
C LEU A 28 4.55 -4.51 39.82
N SER A 29 3.82 -3.76 40.65
CA SER A 29 2.62 -3.04 40.23
C SER A 29 2.96 -1.87 39.29
N ALA A 30 4.07 -1.17 39.49
CA ALA A 30 4.58 -0.17 38.56
C ALA A 30 4.98 -0.79 37.20
N LEU A 31 5.66 -1.95 37.21
CA LEU A 31 6.02 -2.70 36.00
C LEU A 31 4.80 -3.24 35.25
N LYS A 32 3.74 -3.67 35.96
CA LYS A 32 2.47 -4.09 35.34
C LYS A 32 1.74 -2.93 34.65
N ARG A 33 1.98 -1.68 35.07
CA ARG A 33 1.46 -0.46 34.40
C ARG A 33 2.26 -0.07 33.15
N VAL A 34 3.44 -0.66 32.93
CA VAL A 34 4.18 -0.47 31.68
C VAL A 34 3.40 -1.14 30.55
N ARG A 35 2.65 -0.30 29.83
CA ARG A 35 1.80 -0.65 28.70
C ARG A 35 2.55 -1.62 27.79
N LYS A 36 2.02 -2.85 27.65
CA LYS A 36 2.58 -3.85 26.72
C LYS A 36 2.77 -3.16 25.36
N PRO A 37 3.98 -3.19 24.77
CA PRO A 37 4.23 -2.53 23.50
C PRO A 37 3.21 -3.07 22.50
N GLN A 38 2.47 -2.17 21.84
CA GLN A 38 1.60 -2.59 20.74
C GLN A 38 2.47 -3.35 19.74
N LYS A 39 2.06 -4.59 19.39
CA LYS A 39 2.84 -5.51 18.55
C LYS A 39 3.22 -4.92 17.17
N HIS A 40 2.67 -3.76 16.79
CA HIS A 40 2.95 -3.06 15.53
C HIS A 40 3.40 -1.60 15.69
N ALA A 41 3.62 -1.14 16.93
CA ALA A 41 4.16 0.21 17.13
C ALA A 41 5.64 0.20 16.76
N LYS A 42 6.00 0.99 15.73
CA LYS A 42 7.40 1.25 15.40
C LYS A 42 8.05 1.89 16.63
N ILE A 43 9.00 1.18 17.24
CA ILE A 43 9.80 1.71 18.34
C ILE A 43 10.57 2.92 17.79
N LYS A 44 10.13 4.12 18.16
CA LYS A 44 10.88 5.34 17.88
C LYS A 44 12.04 5.40 18.86
N MET A 45 13.22 4.94 18.43
CA MET A 45 14.44 5.20 19.20
C MET A 45 14.76 6.70 19.16
N SER A 46 15.12 7.23 20.32
CA SER A 46 15.73 8.56 20.43
C SER A 46 17.03 8.61 19.63
N SER A 47 17.31 9.74 18.98
CA SER A 47 18.55 9.97 18.23
C SER A 47 19.80 9.79 19.10
N MET A 48 19.73 10.18 20.38
CA MET A 48 20.82 9.96 21.33
C MET A 48 21.08 8.47 21.59
N VAL A 49 20.02 7.67 21.72
CA VAL A 49 20.15 6.22 21.97
C VAL A 49 20.75 5.53 20.74
N ALA A 50 20.32 5.92 19.54
CA ALA A 50 20.89 5.41 18.30
C ALA A 50 22.38 5.77 18.17
N ARG A 51 22.76 7.03 18.44
CA ARG A 51 24.15 7.49 18.45
C ARG A 51 25.01 6.72 19.44
N LYS A 52 24.58 6.60 20.69
CA LYS A 52 25.29 5.87 21.74
C LYS A 52 25.47 4.40 21.38
N ALA A 53 24.44 3.77 20.79
CA ALA A 53 24.51 2.38 20.35
C ALA A 53 25.49 2.17 19.18
N ILE A 54 25.57 3.14 18.26
CA ILE A 54 26.53 3.15 17.15
C ILE A 54 27.95 3.32 17.70
N GLU A 55 28.17 4.30 18.57
CA GLU A 55 29.45 4.59 19.23
C GLU A 55 30.00 3.36 19.98
N VAL A 56 29.17 2.67 20.78
CA VAL A 56 29.56 1.47 21.53
C VAL A 56 29.92 0.29 20.62
N ARG A 57 29.32 0.19 19.42
CA ARG A 57 29.63 -0.89 18.47
C ARG A 57 30.87 -0.63 17.63
N ILE A 58 31.26 0.63 17.50
CA ILE A 58 32.38 1.08 16.65
C ILE A 58 33.65 1.31 17.48
N SER A 59 33.54 1.38 18.81
CA SER A 59 34.69 1.49 19.71
C SER A 59 35.73 0.40 19.41
N GLY A 60 36.92 0.83 18.98
CA GLY A 60 38.03 -0.05 18.58
C GLY A 60 38.31 -0.13 17.07
N SER A 61 37.43 0.38 16.20
CA SER A 61 37.64 0.37 14.74
C SER A 61 38.35 1.62 14.18
N GLY A 62 38.51 2.67 14.99
CA GLY A 62 39.12 3.94 14.57
C GLY A 62 38.28 4.79 13.61
N VAL A 63 37.04 4.39 13.31
CA VAL A 63 36.14 5.14 12.42
C VAL A 63 35.33 6.18 13.19
N ASP A 64 35.32 7.41 12.69
CA ASP A 64 34.54 8.50 13.26
C ASP A 64 33.02 8.32 13.00
N VAL A 65 32.22 8.50 14.05
CA VAL A 65 30.76 8.32 14.04
C VAL A 65 30.10 9.28 13.05
N GLU A 66 30.62 10.50 12.90
CA GLU A 66 30.07 11.51 12.00
C GLU A 66 30.12 11.06 10.52
N THR A 67 31.20 10.37 10.14
CA THR A 67 31.37 9.85 8.78
C THR A 67 30.34 8.78 8.45
N ILE A 68 30.00 7.94 9.42
CA ILE A 68 29.00 6.88 9.29
C ILE A 68 27.59 7.48 9.23
N GLU A 69 27.28 8.50 10.04
CA GLU A 69 26.00 9.20 9.97
C GLU A 69 25.77 9.83 8.58
N LYS A 70 26.78 10.53 8.04
CA LYS A 70 26.71 11.11 6.69
C LYS A 70 26.49 10.04 5.62
N SER A 71 27.16 8.90 5.73
CA SER A 71 27.02 7.79 4.79
C SER A 71 25.65 7.13 4.88
N CYS A 72 25.14 6.89 6.09
CA CYS A 72 23.79 6.41 6.34
C CYS A 72 22.72 7.36 5.79
N ALA A 73 22.89 8.67 5.95
CA ALA A 73 21.99 9.67 5.39
C ALA A 73 21.95 9.61 3.86
N LYS A 74 23.10 9.50 3.19
CA LYS A 74 23.20 9.30 1.74
C LYS A 74 22.50 8.02 1.30
N PHE A 75 22.76 6.91 1.98
CA PHE A 75 22.12 5.63 1.69
C PHE A 75 20.60 5.70 1.86
N GLN A 76 20.10 6.30 2.94
CA GLN A 76 18.67 6.52 3.16
C GLN A 76 18.05 7.38 2.06
N ALA A 77 18.74 8.43 1.60
CA ALA A 77 18.27 9.27 0.50
C ALA A 77 18.17 8.45 -0.80
N LEU A 78 19.16 7.62 -1.11
CA LEU A 78 19.14 6.72 -2.27
C LEU A 78 17.98 5.72 -2.20
N VAL A 79 17.78 5.07 -1.06
CA VAL A 79 16.68 4.10 -0.85
C VAL A 79 15.33 4.78 -0.98
N ARG A 80 15.14 5.94 -0.36
CA ARG A 80 13.89 6.72 -0.48
C ARG A 80 13.62 7.14 -1.93
N GLY A 81 14.66 7.62 -2.63
CA GLY A 81 14.56 7.97 -4.05
C GLY A 81 14.19 6.77 -4.92
N TYR A 82 14.80 5.61 -4.68
CA TYR A 82 14.47 4.37 -5.38
C TYR A 82 13.01 3.95 -5.16
N LEU A 83 12.54 3.96 -3.89
CA LEU A 83 11.17 3.62 -3.55
C LEU A 83 10.16 4.59 -4.18
N ALA A 84 10.47 5.89 -4.19
CA ALA A 84 9.65 6.90 -4.85
C ALA A 84 9.53 6.63 -6.36
N ARG A 85 10.66 6.40 -7.05
CA ARG A 85 10.68 6.04 -8.47
C ARG A 85 9.93 4.73 -8.76
N LYS A 86 10.04 3.74 -7.88
CA LYS A 86 9.29 2.47 -7.99
C LYS A 86 7.78 2.70 -7.92
N ARG A 87 7.31 3.52 -6.97
CA ARG A 87 5.89 3.89 -6.84
C ARG A 87 5.39 4.68 -8.05
N TYR A 88 6.16 5.67 -8.50
CA TYR A 88 5.83 6.46 -9.69
C TYR A 88 5.65 5.58 -10.94
N ARG A 89 6.58 4.64 -11.18
CA ARG A 89 6.46 3.65 -12.26
C ARG A 89 5.24 2.73 -12.12
N GLN A 90 4.80 2.43 -10.90
CA GLN A 90 3.56 1.69 -10.69
C GLN A 90 2.34 2.53 -11.06
N ILE A 91 2.32 3.82 -10.69
CA ILE A 91 1.22 4.73 -11.02
C ILE A 91 1.09 4.87 -12.54
N ILE A 92 2.19 5.09 -13.26
CA ILE A 92 2.18 5.16 -14.73
C ILE A 92 1.62 3.87 -15.33
N ARG A 93 2.12 2.70 -14.89
CA ARG A 93 1.63 1.41 -15.40
C ARG A 93 0.14 1.21 -15.13
N ASN A 94 -0.34 1.59 -13.94
CA ASN A 94 -1.75 1.50 -13.59
C ASN A 94 -2.60 2.46 -14.43
N ALA A 95 -2.10 3.66 -14.72
CA ALA A 95 -2.78 4.63 -15.58
C ALA A 95 -2.90 4.09 -17.01
N ALA A 96 -1.80 3.62 -17.60
CA ALA A 96 -1.79 3.01 -18.92
C ALA A 96 -2.67 1.75 -19.01
N TYR A 97 -2.71 0.94 -17.94
CA TYR A 97 -3.60 -0.21 -17.87
C TYR A 97 -5.08 0.22 -17.85
N ARG A 98 -5.44 1.23 -17.05
CA ARG A 98 -6.81 1.76 -17.01
C ARG A 98 -7.24 2.30 -18.37
N GLU A 99 -6.37 3.08 -19.02
CA GLU A 99 -6.63 3.61 -20.36
C GLU A 99 -6.89 2.48 -21.37
N ARG A 100 -6.09 1.40 -21.32
CA ARG A 100 -6.30 0.23 -22.17
C ARG A 100 -7.65 -0.43 -21.93
N VAL A 101 -8.01 -0.67 -20.67
CA VAL A 101 -9.30 -1.28 -20.30
C VAL A 101 -10.47 -0.42 -20.75
N VAL A 102 -10.35 0.90 -20.63
CA VAL A 102 -11.39 1.85 -21.09
C VAL A 102 -11.56 1.81 -22.61
N LYS A 103 -10.45 1.78 -23.37
CA LYS A 103 -10.49 1.63 -24.83
C LYS A 103 -11.05 0.29 -25.28
N GLU A 104 -10.70 -0.79 -24.57
CA GLU A 104 -11.25 -2.12 -24.81
C GLU A 104 -12.76 -2.14 -24.58
N LEU A 105 -13.23 -1.61 -23.44
CA LEU A 105 -14.65 -1.48 -23.13
C LEU A 105 -15.41 -0.75 -24.25
N LEU A 106 -14.89 0.40 -24.68
CA LEU A 106 -15.46 1.18 -25.78
C LEU A 106 -15.56 0.35 -27.06
N SER A 107 -14.46 -0.29 -27.47
CA SER A 107 -14.41 -1.11 -28.70
C SER A 107 -15.35 -2.32 -28.65
N THR A 108 -15.46 -2.99 -27.50
CA THR A 108 -16.39 -4.11 -27.34
C THR A 108 -17.84 -3.67 -27.41
N GLU A 109 -18.17 -2.50 -26.85
CA GLU A 109 -19.53 -1.96 -26.88
C GLU A 109 -19.93 -1.51 -28.29
N GLU A 110 -19.00 -0.88 -29.03
CA GLU A 110 -19.20 -0.53 -30.44
C GLU A 110 -19.51 -1.76 -31.28
N THR A 111 -18.71 -2.83 -31.10
CA THR A 111 -18.89 -4.09 -31.81
C THR A 111 -20.26 -4.69 -31.48
N TYR A 112 -20.64 -4.71 -30.19
CA TYR A 112 -21.93 -5.22 -29.75
C TYR A 112 -23.12 -4.46 -30.34
N VAL A 113 -23.10 -3.13 -30.33
CA VAL A 113 -24.19 -2.30 -30.92
C VAL A 113 -24.26 -2.48 -32.44
N ASN A 114 -23.11 -2.61 -33.12
CA ASN A 114 -23.05 -2.89 -34.55
C ASN A 114 -23.64 -4.26 -34.88
N ASP A 115 -23.30 -5.29 -34.11
CA ASP A 115 -23.82 -6.65 -34.28
C ASP A 115 -25.34 -6.71 -34.05
N LEU A 116 -25.86 -5.99 -33.04
CA LEU A 116 -27.30 -5.85 -32.84
C LEU A 116 -27.99 -5.17 -34.02
N SER A 117 -27.37 -4.13 -34.57
CA SER A 117 -27.89 -3.43 -35.74
C SER A 117 -27.92 -4.34 -36.97
N ALA A 118 -26.83 -5.10 -37.20
CA ALA A 118 -26.76 -6.09 -38.26
C ALA A 118 -27.81 -7.20 -38.07
N ALA A 119 -28.03 -7.67 -36.83
CA ALA A 119 -29.03 -8.69 -36.56
C ALA A 119 -30.46 -8.20 -36.86
N ILE A 120 -30.75 -6.95 -36.52
CA ILE A 120 -32.02 -6.29 -36.84
C ILE A 120 -32.20 -6.19 -38.36
N ASP A 121 -31.19 -5.70 -39.06
CA ASP A 121 -31.29 -5.40 -40.50
C ASP A 121 -31.30 -6.66 -41.37
N VAL A 122 -30.48 -7.65 -41.03
CA VAL A 122 -30.30 -8.89 -41.81
C VAL A 122 -31.35 -9.94 -41.47
N PHE A 123 -31.78 -10.05 -40.21
CA PHE A 123 -32.71 -11.10 -39.79
C PHE A 123 -34.09 -10.56 -39.43
N MET A 124 -34.17 -9.63 -38.47
CA MET A 124 -35.47 -9.19 -37.93
C MET A 124 -36.36 -8.55 -39.00
N ILE A 125 -35.82 -7.61 -39.79
CA ILE A 125 -36.58 -6.90 -40.83
C ILE A 125 -37.03 -7.87 -41.95
N PRO A 126 -36.17 -8.71 -42.55
CA PRO A 126 -36.58 -9.66 -43.59
C PRO A 126 -37.57 -10.72 -43.08
N LEU A 127 -37.39 -11.24 -41.86
CA LEU A 127 -38.31 -12.21 -41.27
C LEU A 127 -39.68 -11.60 -40.99
N SER A 128 -39.73 -10.35 -40.52
CA SER A 128 -41.00 -9.64 -40.30
C SER A 128 -41.75 -9.36 -41.60
N LYS A 129 -41.02 -9.18 -42.72
CA LYS A 129 -41.61 -8.98 -44.05
C LYS A 129 -42.13 -10.28 -44.69
N ARG A 130 -41.51 -11.44 -44.40
CA ARG A 130 -41.79 -12.72 -45.07
C ARG A 130 -42.56 -13.74 -44.23
N GLY A 131 -42.52 -13.63 -42.90
CA GLY A 131 -43.03 -14.65 -41.97
C GLY A 131 -44.52 -14.54 -41.64
N LYS A 132 -45.08 -15.62 -41.07
CA LYS A 132 -46.38 -15.58 -40.38
C LYS A 132 -46.26 -14.59 -39.22
N LYS A 133 -47.22 -13.66 -39.11
CA LYS A 133 -47.19 -12.49 -38.20
C LYS A 133 -46.93 -12.81 -36.73
N ASP A 134 -47.09 -14.06 -36.29
CA ASP A 134 -47.18 -14.38 -34.86
C ASP A 134 -45.86 -14.74 -34.18
N ILE A 135 -44.87 -15.30 -34.87
CA ILE A 135 -43.65 -15.84 -34.21
C ILE A 135 -42.49 -14.83 -34.19
N SER A 136 -42.30 -14.09 -35.29
CA SER A 136 -41.18 -13.14 -35.44
C SER A 136 -41.17 -12.02 -34.39
N PRO A 137 -42.32 -11.40 -34.03
CA PRO A 137 -42.34 -10.35 -33.02
C PRO A 137 -42.00 -10.87 -31.62
N SER A 138 -42.37 -12.11 -31.28
CA SER A 138 -42.09 -12.65 -29.95
C SER A 138 -40.60 -12.82 -29.70
N ILE A 139 -39.85 -13.31 -30.70
CA ILE A 139 -38.42 -13.61 -30.58
C ILE A 139 -37.56 -12.33 -30.56
N PHE A 140 -37.93 -11.32 -31.36
CA PHE A 140 -37.10 -10.11 -31.55
C PHE A 140 -37.69 -8.82 -30.94
N SER A 141 -38.82 -8.89 -30.22
CA SER A 141 -39.55 -7.72 -29.71
C SER A 141 -38.69 -6.71 -28.94
N THR A 142 -37.74 -7.18 -28.15
CA THR A 142 -36.91 -6.33 -27.28
C THR A 142 -35.60 -5.90 -27.92
N MET A 143 -35.20 -6.52 -29.05
CA MET A 143 -33.88 -6.29 -29.66
C MET A 143 -33.65 -4.83 -30.07
N PRO A 144 -34.62 -4.12 -30.71
CA PRO A 144 -34.47 -2.69 -31.01
C PRO A 144 -34.31 -1.84 -29.75
N GLN A 145 -35.08 -2.12 -28.70
CA GLN A 145 -35.00 -1.39 -27.43
C GLN A 145 -33.64 -1.60 -26.74
N ILE A 146 -33.10 -2.82 -26.80
CA ILE A 146 -31.77 -3.14 -26.28
C ILE A 146 -30.71 -2.38 -27.09
N ARG A 147 -30.79 -2.40 -28.43
CA ARG A 147 -29.87 -1.62 -29.28
C ARG A 147 -29.90 -0.14 -28.92
N ASP A 148 -31.08 0.47 -28.82
CA ASP A 148 -31.22 1.92 -28.57
C ASP A 148 -30.63 2.34 -27.21
N LYS A 149 -30.89 1.54 -26.17
CA LYS A 149 -30.30 1.78 -24.85
C LYS A 149 -28.77 1.68 -24.86
N ASN A 150 -28.23 0.65 -25.51
CA ASN A 150 -26.78 0.46 -25.58
C ASN A 150 -26.11 1.48 -26.50
N ALA A 151 -26.78 1.93 -27.57
CA ALA A 151 -26.29 3.03 -28.41
C ALA A 151 -26.22 4.36 -27.63
N ALA A 152 -27.21 4.64 -26.77
CA ALA A 152 -27.17 5.80 -25.89
C ALA A 152 -26.02 5.69 -24.87
N LEU A 153 -25.87 4.53 -24.22
CA LEU A 153 -24.75 4.26 -23.31
C LEU A 153 -23.39 4.41 -24.02
N LEU A 154 -23.27 3.89 -25.25
CA LEU A 154 -22.07 4.00 -26.06
C LEU A 154 -21.71 5.46 -26.35
N SER A 155 -22.71 6.30 -26.64
CA SER A 155 -22.50 7.75 -26.81
C SER A 155 -21.95 8.42 -25.54
N GLU A 156 -22.48 8.06 -24.37
CA GLU A 156 -21.98 8.57 -23.09
C GLU A 156 -20.57 8.09 -22.76
N ILE A 157 -20.26 6.82 -23.09
CA ILE A 157 -18.91 6.27 -22.90
C ILE A 157 -17.94 6.99 -23.83
N ARG A 158 -18.26 7.14 -25.12
CA ARG A 158 -17.41 7.86 -26.09
C ARG A 158 -17.06 9.25 -25.60
N ASP A 159 -18.05 10.04 -25.19
CA ASP A 159 -17.82 11.39 -24.68
C ASP A 159 -16.86 11.41 -23.49
N ARG A 160 -17.01 10.46 -22.55
CA ARG A 160 -16.09 10.37 -21.40
C ARG A 160 -14.69 9.91 -21.79
N VAL A 161 -14.55 9.02 -22.77
CA VAL A 161 -13.25 8.50 -23.23
C VAL A 161 -12.48 9.56 -24.01
N ASP A 162 -13.16 10.39 -24.80
CA ASP A 162 -12.53 11.47 -25.56
C ASP A 162 -11.94 12.58 -24.66
N HIS A 163 -12.47 12.70 -23.44
CA HIS A 163 -12.01 13.66 -22.42
C HIS A 163 -11.18 13.02 -21.28
N TRP A 164 -10.77 11.75 -21.43
CA TRP A 164 -10.07 10.97 -20.40
C TRP A 164 -8.56 11.20 -20.37
#